data_AF-A0AAN8IF40-F1
#
_entry.id   AF-A0AAN8IF40-F1
#
_cell.length_a   1.000
_cell.length_b   1.000
_cell.length_c   1.000
_cell.angle_alpha   90.00
_cell.angle_beta   90.00
_cell.angle_gamma   90.00
#
_symmetry.space_group_name_H-M   'P 1'
#
loop_
_entity.id
_entity.type
_entity.pdbx_description
1 polymer ?
#
loop_
_entity_poly.entity_id
_entity_poly.type
_entity_poly.pdbx_seq_one_letter_code
_entity_poly.pdbx_strand_id
1 'polypeptide(L)'
;MKVISVTGLSECLTKCLTAPELLHTQCRSTMFFYDTGECIINRERRSDWPDLFIDGVQDQLVDYFENNCQDVHCVNGQLHWIRTEEYYINHEKDVIIESMSLEECRAVCEQNLIGTEKFPCRAFVYSAVQKECHLTAEAG
;
A
#
# COMPACT_ATOMS: atom_id res chain seq x y z
N MET A 1 7.49 14.86 -8.86
CA MET A 1 8.20 13.89 -7.99
C MET A 1 9.19 14.59 -7.06
N LYS A 2 9.47 14.00 -5.90
CA LYS A 2 10.60 14.34 -5.01
C LYS A 2 11.27 13.06 -4.53
N VAL A 3 12.60 13.06 -4.43
CA VAL A 3 13.38 11.94 -3.88
C VAL A 3 13.95 12.36 -2.53
N ILE A 4 13.78 11.52 -1.52
CA ILE A 4 14.33 11.73 -0.17
C ILE A 4 14.97 10.43 0.33
N SER A 5 16.02 10.54 1.13
CA SER A 5 16.60 9.39 1.82
C SER A 5 15.89 9.19 3.17
N VAL A 6 15.51 7.96 3.47
CA VAL A 6 14.85 7.58 4.72
C VAL A 6 15.47 6.31 5.29
N THR A 7 15.21 6.05 6.56
CA THR A 7 15.76 4.89 7.27
C THR A 7 14.95 3.61 7.07
N GLY A 8 13.74 3.71 6.53
CA GLY A 8 12.88 2.56 6.25
C GLY A 8 11.53 2.93 5.65
N LEU A 9 10.76 1.89 5.31
CA LEU A 9 9.46 2.02 4.67
C LEU A 9 8.48 2.89 5.47
N SER A 10 8.34 2.62 6.78
CA SER A 10 7.42 3.37 7.65
C SER A 10 7.69 4.88 7.64
N GLU A 11 8.97 5.27 7.58
CA GLU A 11 9.37 6.67 7.45
C GLU A 11 9.00 7.22 6.06
N CYS A 12 9.23 6.47 4.98
CA CYS A 12 8.81 6.86 3.62
C CYS A 12 7.31 7.17 3.55
N LEU A 13 6.49 6.26 4.07
CA LEU A 13 5.03 6.41 4.11
C LEU A 13 4.61 7.65 4.93
N THR A 14 5.22 7.85 6.09
CA THR A 14 4.94 9.02 6.96
C THR A 14 5.34 10.34 6.29
N LYS A 15 6.51 10.37 5.62
CA LYS A 15 6.97 11.55 4.88
C LYS A 15 6.04 11.88 3.71
N CYS A 16 5.50 10.87 3.05
CA CYS A 16 4.51 11.05 1.98
C CYS A 16 3.19 11.62 2.52
N LEU A 17 2.69 11.16 3.69
CA LEU A 17 1.50 11.76 4.33
C LEU A 17 1.70 13.23 4.70
N THR A 18 2.87 13.58 5.24
CA THR A 18 3.21 14.94 5.70
C THR A 18 3.80 15.82 4.60
N ALA A 19 3.95 15.29 3.38
CA ALA A 19 4.55 15.98 2.25
C ALA A 19 3.84 17.29 1.85
N PRO A 20 2.50 17.41 1.91
CA PRO A 20 1.84 18.69 1.59
C PRO A 20 2.29 19.82 2.50
N GLU A 21 2.44 19.53 3.80
CA GLU A 21 2.83 20.51 4.82
C GLU A 21 4.34 20.77 4.83
N LEU A 22 5.15 19.71 4.87
CA LEU A 22 6.60 19.82 5.08
C LEU A 22 7.40 19.99 3.79
N LEU A 23 6.91 19.43 2.69
CA LEU A 23 7.63 19.39 1.41
C LEU A 23 6.94 20.22 0.33
N HIS A 24 5.79 20.85 0.62
CA HIS A 24 4.96 21.56 -0.34
C HIS A 24 4.70 20.73 -1.61
N THR A 25 4.46 19.43 -1.44
CA THR A 25 4.12 18.54 -2.54
C THR A 25 2.98 17.61 -2.15
N GLN A 26 2.01 17.48 -3.04
CA GLN A 26 0.99 16.45 -2.91
C GLN A 26 1.63 15.08 -3.12
N CYS A 27 1.29 14.11 -2.28
CA CYS A 27 1.74 12.74 -2.42
C CYS A 27 0.55 11.86 -2.76
N ARG A 28 0.47 11.39 -4.01
CA ARG A 28 -0.55 10.46 -4.49
C ARG A 28 -0.04 9.02 -4.56
N SER A 29 1.28 8.84 -4.64
CA SER A 29 1.93 7.53 -4.52
C SER A 29 3.38 7.71 -4.07
N THR A 30 4.00 6.61 -3.63
CA THR A 30 5.41 6.59 -3.25
C THR A 30 6.08 5.28 -3.66
N MET A 31 7.37 5.35 -3.99
CA MET A 31 8.22 4.18 -4.19
C MET A 31 9.29 4.14 -3.11
N PHE A 32 9.57 2.97 -2.55
CA PHE A 32 10.66 2.78 -1.59
C PHE A 32 11.66 1.75 -2.10
N PHE A 33 12.91 2.17 -2.25
CA PHE A 33 14.03 1.33 -2.69
C PHE A 33 14.78 0.83 -1.45
N TYR A 34 14.67 -0.46 -1.14
CA TYR A 34 15.27 -1.02 0.07
C TYR A 34 16.80 -1.01 0.03
N ASP A 35 17.39 -1.15 -1.16
CA ASP A 35 18.84 -1.19 -1.32
C ASP A 35 19.52 0.16 -1.03
N THR A 36 18.86 1.26 -1.39
CA THR A 36 19.41 2.62 -1.26
C THR A 36 18.80 3.42 -0.11
N GLY A 37 17.65 2.99 0.43
CA GLY A 37 16.86 3.77 1.38
C GLY A 37 16.21 5.00 0.73
N GLU A 38 16.09 5.03 -0.60
CA GLU A 38 15.46 6.13 -1.31
C GLU A 38 13.94 5.98 -1.32
N CYS A 39 13.25 7.07 -0.98
CA CYS A 39 11.81 7.21 -1.02
C CYS A 39 11.46 8.25 -2.09
N ILE A 40 10.75 7.82 -3.14
CA ILE A 40 10.31 8.67 -4.24
C ILE A 40 8.84 9.01 -4.03
N ILE A 41 8.56 10.27 -3.72
CA ILE A 41 7.22 10.84 -3.55
C ILE A 41 6.69 11.35 -4.89
N ASN A 42 5.58 10.80 -5.34
CA ASN A 42 4.95 11.11 -6.63
C ASN A 42 3.63 11.88 -6.46
N ARG A 43 3.31 12.73 -7.44
CA ARG A 43 2.05 13.48 -7.50
C ARG A 43 1.00 12.77 -8.35
N GLU A 44 1.38 11.63 -8.91
CA GLU A 44 0.64 10.85 -9.88
C GLU A 44 0.49 9.41 -9.35
N ARG A 45 -0.51 8.69 -9.86
CA ARG A 45 -0.77 7.27 -9.60
C ARG A 45 -0.47 6.42 -10.83
N ARG A 46 -0.51 5.10 -10.65
CA ARG A 46 -0.40 4.16 -11.76
C ARG A 46 -1.50 4.39 -12.80
N SER A 47 -2.70 4.75 -12.35
CA SER A 47 -3.83 5.04 -13.25
C SER A 47 -3.65 6.31 -14.08
N ASP A 48 -2.85 7.28 -13.62
CA ASP A 48 -2.58 8.50 -14.38
C ASP A 48 -1.59 8.21 -15.53
N TRP A 49 -0.66 7.25 -15.34
CA TRP A 49 0.39 6.89 -16.31
C TRP A 49 0.63 5.37 -16.37
N PRO A 50 -0.33 4.57 -16.87
CA PRO A 50 -0.22 3.11 -16.85
C PRO A 50 0.94 2.60 -17.70
N ASP A 51 1.27 3.28 -18.79
CA ASP A 51 2.33 2.88 -19.73
C ASP A 51 3.75 3.00 -19.15
N LEU A 52 3.91 3.71 -18.02
CA LEU A 52 5.20 3.87 -17.32
C LEU A 52 5.44 2.77 -16.27
N PHE A 53 4.42 1.96 -15.97
CA PHE A 53 4.56 0.83 -15.05
C PHE A 53 5.01 -0.41 -15.82
N ILE A 54 6.24 -0.83 -15.54
CA ILE A 54 6.81 -2.05 -16.09
C ILE A 54 6.61 -3.15 -15.05
N ASP A 55 5.84 -4.18 -15.40
CA ASP A 55 5.73 -5.36 -14.55
C ASP A 55 7.07 -6.13 -14.56
N GLY A 56 7.57 -6.50 -13.39
CA GLY A 56 8.74 -7.39 -13.28
C GLY A 56 10.09 -6.68 -13.15
N VAL A 57 10.24 -5.76 -12.19
CA VAL A 57 11.57 -5.37 -11.70
C VAL A 57 12.12 -6.51 -10.82
N GLN A 58 12.39 -7.68 -11.42
CA GLN A 58 12.81 -8.90 -10.71
C GLN A 58 14.15 -8.73 -9.96
N ASP A 59 14.93 -7.70 -10.28
CA ASP A 59 16.27 -7.47 -9.74
C ASP A 59 16.39 -6.24 -8.82
N GLN A 60 15.33 -5.49 -8.54
CA GLN A 60 15.36 -4.41 -7.54
C GLN A 60 14.29 -4.62 -6.48
N LEU A 61 14.72 -4.59 -5.21
CA LEU A 61 13.83 -4.55 -4.06
C LEU A 61 13.23 -3.14 -3.99
N VAL A 62 12.15 -2.93 -4.74
CA VAL A 62 11.38 -1.69 -4.75
C VAL A 62 9.91 -1.98 -4.50
N ASP A 63 9.29 -1.20 -3.63
CA ASP A 63 7.86 -1.27 -3.40
C ASP A 63 7.19 0.02 -3.84
N TYR A 64 6.06 -0.11 -4.52
CA TYR A 64 5.19 1.02 -4.86
C TYR A 64 3.88 0.99 -4.06
N PHE A 65 3.51 2.15 -3.50
CA PHE A 65 2.31 2.34 -2.70
C PHE A 65 1.49 3.53 -3.20
N GLU A 66 0.17 3.38 -3.25
CA GLU A 66 -0.75 4.48 -3.56
C GLU A 66 -1.35 5.09 -2.29
N ASN A 67 -1.39 6.42 -2.25
CA ASN A 67 -2.02 7.20 -1.19
C ASN A 67 -3.49 7.44 -1.53
N ASN A 68 -4.40 6.76 -0.83
CA ASN A 68 -5.84 6.95 -1.03
C ASN A 68 -6.43 8.08 -0.19
N CYS A 69 -5.67 8.70 0.72
CA CYS A 69 -6.16 9.75 1.61
C CYS A 69 -6.41 11.11 0.96
N GLN A 70 -6.06 11.27 -0.32
CA GLN A 70 -6.46 12.46 -1.06
C GLN A 70 -7.89 12.37 -1.59
N ASP A 71 -8.37 11.17 -1.93
CA ASP A 71 -9.71 10.99 -2.51
C ASP A 71 -10.74 10.64 -1.44
N VAL A 72 -10.29 10.03 -0.34
CA VAL A 72 -11.12 9.66 0.80
C VAL A 72 -10.62 10.43 2.02
N HIS A 73 -11.51 11.18 2.69
CA HIS A 73 -11.16 11.85 3.95
C HIS A 73 -10.78 10.79 4.99
N CYS A 74 -9.47 10.53 5.11
CA CYS A 74 -8.91 9.61 6.08
C CYS A 74 -9.03 10.18 7.49
N VAL A 75 -9.80 9.51 8.36
CA VAL A 75 -9.94 9.90 9.76
C VAL A 75 -9.06 8.99 10.61
N ASN A 76 -8.16 9.57 11.41
CA ASN A 76 -7.44 8.94 12.54
C ASN A 76 -7.05 7.44 12.35
N GLY A 77 -6.07 7.17 11.48
CA GLY A 77 -5.33 5.89 11.53
C GLY A 77 -5.99 4.68 10.87
N GLN A 78 -6.90 4.90 9.92
CA GLN A 78 -7.35 3.86 8.99
C GLN A 78 -6.31 3.55 7.90
N LEU A 79 -6.53 2.49 7.11
CA LEU A 79 -5.65 2.07 6.02
C LEU A 79 -5.45 3.21 4.99
N HIS A 80 -4.21 3.68 4.82
CA HIS A 80 -3.90 4.80 3.92
C HIS A 80 -3.16 4.38 2.64
N TRP A 81 -2.49 3.23 2.71
CA TRP A 81 -1.57 2.74 1.70
C TRP A 81 -2.07 1.42 1.13
N ILE A 82 -2.14 1.34 -0.19
CA ILE A 82 -2.33 0.08 -0.90
C ILE A 82 -1.05 -0.20 -1.67
N ARG A 83 -0.36 -1.29 -1.33
CA ARG A 83 0.74 -1.81 -2.15
C ARG A 83 0.13 -2.53 -3.34
N THR A 84 0.49 -2.13 -4.55
CA THR A 84 -0.19 -2.60 -5.78
C THR A 84 0.53 -3.74 -6.50
N GLU A 85 1.55 -4.34 -5.87
CA GLU A 85 2.31 -5.47 -6.40
C GLU A 85 2.04 -6.75 -5.61
N GLU A 86 2.45 -7.90 -6.16
CA GLU A 86 2.38 -9.22 -5.51
C GLU A 86 3.23 -9.21 -4.23
N TYR A 87 2.62 -8.83 -3.11
CA TYR A 87 3.23 -8.83 -1.80
C TYR A 87 3.07 -10.21 -1.18
N TYR A 88 4.17 -10.77 -0.67
CA TYR A 88 4.15 -11.98 0.15
C TYR A 88 3.91 -11.57 1.60
N ILE A 89 2.66 -11.64 2.07
CA ILE A 89 2.39 -11.47 3.50
C ILE A 89 2.87 -12.76 4.20
N ASN A 90 3.61 -12.61 5.30
CA ASN A 90 4.15 -13.75 6.03
C ASN A 90 3.02 -14.59 6.64
N HIS A 91 2.68 -15.70 5.96
CA HIS A 91 1.61 -16.66 6.25
C HIS A 91 1.41 -17.06 7.73
N GLU A 92 2.39 -16.84 8.61
CA GLU A 92 2.26 -17.15 10.03
C GLU A 92 1.24 -16.28 10.77
N LYS A 93 0.89 -15.08 10.27
CA LYS A 93 -0.02 -14.14 10.97
C LYS A 93 -1.16 -13.57 10.12
N ASP A 94 -1.31 -14.07 8.90
CA ASP A 94 -2.23 -13.50 7.92
C ASP A 94 -3.47 -14.38 7.73
N VAL A 95 -4.57 -13.73 7.39
CA VAL A 95 -5.80 -14.41 7.00
C VAL A 95 -5.88 -14.42 5.48
N ILE A 96 -5.83 -15.61 4.91
CA ILE A 96 -5.97 -15.81 3.47
C ILE A 96 -7.39 -16.29 3.20
N ILE A 97 -8.10 -15.55 2.36
CA ILE A 97 -9.46 -15.86 1.94
C ILE A 97 -9.46 -16.12 0.45
N GLU A 98 -9.74 -17.38 0.08
CA GLU A 98 -9.87 -17.80 -1.31
C GLU A 98 -11.21 -17.36 -1.92
N SER A 99 -11.25 -17.23 -3.25
CA SER A 99 -12.45 -16.92 -4.04
C SER A 99 -13.11 -15.58 -3.70
N MET A 100 -12.34 -14.62 -3.21
CA MET A 100 -12.79 -13.26 -2.92
C MET A 100 -12.48 -12.33 -4.10
N SER A 101 -13.31 -11.32 -4.35
CA SER A 101 -12.99 -10.22 -5.27
C SER A 101 -12.12 -9.15 -4.61
N LEU A 102 -11.47 -8.31 -5.41
CA LEU A 102 -10.70 -7.17 -4.90
C LEU A 102 -11.59 -6.23 -4.06
N GLU A 103 -12.81 -5.97 -4.51
CA GLU A 103 -13.78 -5.11 -3.85
C GLU A 103 -14.21 -5.67 -2.49
N GLU A 104 -14.47 -6.98 -2.41
CA GLU A 104 -14.79 -7.67 -1.16
C GLU A 104 -13.59 -7.68 -0.21
N CYS A 105 -12.39 -7.95 -0.72
CA CYS A 105 -11.15 -7.95 0.05
C CYS A 105 -10.90 -6.58 0.72
N ARG A 106 -11.09 -5.51 -0.05
CA ARG A 106 -11.04 -4.14 0.44
C ARG A 106 -12.11 -3.87 1.50
N ALA A 107 -13.37 -4.23 1.21
CA ALA A 107 -14.48 -3.96 2.11
C ALA A 107 -14.29 -4.64 3.47
N VAL A 108 -13.84 -5.89 3.48
CA VAL A 108 -13.54 -6.66 4.69
C VAL A 108 -12.45 -5.98 5.53
N CYS A 109 -11.38 -5.51 4.88
CA CYS A 109 -10.32 -4.80 5.58
C CYS A 109 -10.78 -3.45 6.13
N GLU A 110 -11.53 -2.66 5.36
CA GLU A 110 -12.06 -1.35 5.77
C GLU A 110 -13.06 -1.46 6.93
N GLN A 111 -13.89 -2.50 6.91
CA GLN A 111 -14.91 -2.75 7.94
C GLN A 111 -14.34 -3.42 9.19
N ASN A 112 -13.09 -3.89 9.16
CA ASN A 112 -12.48 -4.71 10.22
C ASN A 112 -13.34 -5.92 10.60
N LEU A 113 -13.98 -6.54 9.61
CA LEU A 113 -14.98 -7.59 9.78
C LEU A 113 -14.82 -8.64 8.68
N ILE A 114 -14.57 -9.88 9.08
CA ILE A 114 -14.58 -11.05 8.19
C ILE A 114 -15.85 -11.84 8.51
N GLY A 115 -16.88 -11.66 7.68
CA GLY A 115 -18.22 -12.21 7.97
C GLY A 115 -18.81 -11.57 9.22
N THR A 116 -18.90 -12.33 10.32
CA THR A 116 -19.36 -11.85 11.63
C THR A 116 -18.24 -11.63 12.65
N GLU A 117 -17.01 -12.05 12.32
CA GLU A 117 -15.86 -11.98 13.22
C GLU A 117 -15.13 -10.64 13.05
N LYS A 118 -14.73 -10.02 14.17
CA LYS A 118 -13.92 -8.80 14.14
C LYS A 118 -12.48 -9.14 13.82
N PHE A 119 -11.93 -8.49 12.81
CA PHE A 119 -10.53 -8.63 12.42
C PHE A 119 -9.91 -7.23 12.27
N PRO A 120 -8.91 -6.86 13.09
CA PRO A 120 -8.31 -5.52 13.05
C PRO A 120 -7.34 -5.40 11.88
N CYS A 121 -7.88 -5.33 10.66
CA CYS A 121 -7.10 -5.24 9.44
C CYS A 121 -6.24 -3.96 9.40
N ARG A 122 -4.95 -4.16 9.14
CA ARG A 122 -3.93 -3.14 8.99
C ARG A 122 -3.34 -3.05 7.60
N ALA A 123 -3.45 -4.11 6.79
CA ALA A 123 -3.20 -4.09 5.36
C ALA A 123 -3.87 -5.29 4.68
N PHE A 124 -4.06 -5.19 3.37
CA PHE A 124 -4.51 -6.30 2.54
C PHE A 124 -3.75 -6.34 1.22
N VAL A 125 -3.65 -7.53 0.63
CA VAL A 125 -3.05 -7.81 -0.67
C VAL A 125 -3.99 -8.72 -1.43
N TYR A 126 -4.20 -8.45 -2.71
CA TYR A 126 -5.09 -9.26 -3.54
C TYR A 126 -4.31 -9.90 -4.69
N SER A 127 -4.34 -11.23 -4.77
CA SER A 127 -3.84 -11.98 -5.93
C SER A 127 -4.98 -12.24 -6.90
N ALA A 128 -5.00 -11.52 -8.03
CA ALA A 128 -6.00 -11.77 -9.08
C ALA A 128 -5.79 -13.11 -9.80
N VAL A 129 -4.54 -13.60 -9.83
CA VAL A 129 -4.17 -14.89 -10.45
C VAL A 129 -4.73 -16.05 -9.62
N GLN A 130 -4.54 -16.00 -8.30
CA GLN A 130 -4.99 -17.06 -7.38
C GLN A 130 -6.42 -16.82 -6.86
N LYS A 131 -6.97 -15.61 -7.09
CA LYS A 131 -8.24 -15.13 -6.53
C LYS A 131 -8.24 -15.18 -5.01
N GLU A 132 -7.16 -14.72 -4.41
CA GLU A 132 -6.95 -14.75 -2.96
C GLU A 132 -6.83 -13.35 -2.39
N CYS A 133 -7.50 -13.13 -1.26
CA CYS A 133 -7.35 -11.96 -0.42
C CYS A 133 -6.49 -12.31 0.78
N HIS A 134 -5.34 -11.64 0.91
CA HIS A 134 -4.44 -11.79 2.04
C HIS A 134 -4.63 -10.58 2.95
N LEU A 135 -5.03 -10.79 4.18
CA LEU A 135 -5.34 -9.75 5.17
C LEU A 135 -4.36 -9.87 6.34
N THR A 136 -3.84 -8.74 6.82
CA THR A 136 -2.94 -8.73 7.98
C THR A 136 -3.42 -7.77 9.06
N ALA A 137 -3.22 -8.17 10.31
CA ALA A 137 -3.48 -7.34 11.48
C ALA A 137 -2.24 -6.57 11.96
N GLU A 138 -1.09 -6.79 11.32
CA GLU A 138 0.16 -6.08 11.62
C GLU A 138 0.35 -4.93 10.63
N ALA A 139 0.69 -3.74 11.15
CA ALA A 139 1.15 -2.66 10.30
C ALA A 139 2.65 -2.89 10.05
N GLY A 140 3.00 -3.22 8.81
CA GLY A 140 4.40 -3.20 8.35
C GLY A 140 4.97 -1.79 8.35
#